data_AF-A0A947CJB0-F1
#
_entry.id   AF-A0A947CJB0-F1
#
_cell.length_a   1.000
_cell.length_b   1.000
_cell.length_c   1.000
_cell.angle_alpha   90.00
_cell.angle_beta   90.00
_cell.angle_gamma   90.00
#
_symmetry.space_group_name_H-M   'P 1'
#
loop_
_entity.id
_entity.type
_entity.pdbx_description
1 polymer ?
#
loop_
_entity_poly.entity_id
_entity_poly.type
_entity_poly.pdbx_seq_one_letter_code
_entity_poly.pdbx_strand_id
1 'polypeptide(L)'
;MVIGLCTGAVRPAEACLNGVIMERDQAVKRIARAQRAVKRGKYRRALRLLEADHYMVETRLLGKIGYIKAVSRLRLGKTRSAERYFRRRLKADKDNPLLLTRLAEALAKRRGDDPIEAWKILDGLEKKDLIPDAHGYAALALLRKRASDEDGYDRAVTACRRMAPESKICPKPRGPKHFARR
;
A
#
# COMPACT_ATOMS: atom_id res chain seq x y z
N MET A 1 42.25 14.86 -66.70
CA MET A 1 40.91 14.73 -66.11
C MET A 1 41.06 13.92 -64.82
N VAL A 2 41.13 14.60 -63.67
CA VAL A 2 41.46 13.98 -62.37
C VAL A 2 40.14 13.70 -61.64
N ILE A 3 39.86 12.43 -61.37
CA ILE A 3 38.70 11.97 -60.61
C ILE A 3 39.06 12.04 -59.12
N GLY A 4 38.48 13.01 -58.41
CA GLY A 4 38.62 13.14 -56.97
C GLY A 4 37.70 12.16 -56.22
N LEU A 5 38.30 11.25 -55.44
CA LEU A 5 37.60 10.35 -54.53
C LEU A 5 37.23 11.09 -53.23
N CYS A 6 35.93 11.32 -53.01
CA CYS A 6 35.41 11.75 -51.72
C CYS A 6 35.38 10.57 -50.75
N THR A 7 36.36 10.49 -49.84
CA THR A 7 36.31 9.60 -48.67
C THR A 7 35.36 10.19 -47.63
N GLY A 8 34.08 9.82 -47.69
CA GLY A 8 33.12 10.12 -46.63
C GLY A 8 33.39 9.25 -45.41
N ALA A 9 33.93 9.84 -44.33
CA ALA A 9 34.06 9.19 -43.04
C ALA A 9 32.65 9.02 -42.42
N VAL A 10 32.12 7.80 -42.47
CA VAL A 10 30.90 7.44 -41.73
C VAL A 10 31.27 7.36 -40.25
N ARG A 11 30.85 8.35 -39.47
CA ARG A 11 30.92 8.26 -38.00
C ARG A 11 29.86 7.26 -37.52
N PRO A 12 30.18 6.36 -36.58
CA PRO A 12 29.16 5.51 -35.98
C PRO A 12 28.14 6.40 -35.26
N ALA A 13 26.86 6.17 -35.53
CA ALA A 13 25.75 6.82 -34.84
C ALA A 13 25.59 6.23 -33.42
N GLU A 14 26.55 6.49 -32.54
CA GLU A 14 26.45 6.20 -31.11
C GLU A 14 25.97 7.44 -30.36
N ALA A 15 24.65 7.72 -30.36
CA ALA A 15 24.11 8.73 -29.42
C ALA A 15 22.61 8.71 -29.13
N CYS A 16 21.75 7.99 -29.86
CA CYS A 16 20.30 8.25 -29.76
C CYS A 16 19.48 7.25 -28.93
N LEU A 17 20.08 6.29 -28.22
CA LEU A 17 19.32 5.16 -27.65
C LEU A 17 19.52 4.82 -26.16
N ASN A 18 20.30 5.57 -25.40
CA ASN A 18 20.63 5.17 -24.01
C ASN A 18 20.06 6.06 -22.88
N GLY A 19 19.60 7.28 -23.15
CA GLY A 19 19.08 8.18 -22.11
C GLY A 19 17.78 7.68 -21.48
N VAL A 20 16.81 7.28 -22.31
CA VAL A 20 15.47 6.85 -21.87
C VAL A 20 15.52 5.55 -21.07
N ILE A 21 16.40 4.61 -21.43
CA ILE A 21 16.55 3.32 -20.73
C ILE A 21 17.14 3.54 -19.33
N MET A 22 18.17 4.38 -19.20
CA MET A 22 18.78 4.69 -17.90
C MET A 22 17.81 5.40 -16.95
N GLU A 23 17.00 6.34 -17.43
CA GLU A 23 16.00 7.03 -16.60
C GLU A 23 14.91 6.10 -16.06
N ARG A 24 14.42 5.16 -16.89
CA ARG A 24 13.43 4.16 -16.48
C ARG A 24 13.96 3.25 -15.37
N ASP A 25 15.20 2.77 -15.50
CA ASP A 25 15.84 1.95 -14.48
C ASP A 25 16.00 2.68 -13.15
N GLN A 26 16.34 3.97 -13.19
CA GLN A 26 16.43 4.78 -11.99
C GLN A 26 15.05 4.95 -11.32
N ALA A 27 13.98 5.18 -12.09
CA ALA A 27 12.63 5.28 -11.56
C ALA A 27 12.19 3.97 -10.87
N VAL A 28 12.41 2.82 -11.52
CA VAL A 28 12.09 1.50 -10.96
C VAL A 28 12.88 1.25 -9.66
N LYS A 29 14.19 1.54 -9.64
CA LYS A 29 15.03 1.41 -8.44
C LYS A 29 14.54 2.31 -7.30
N ARG A 30 14.10 3.54 -7.58
CA ARG A 30 13.52 4.45 -6.58
C ARG A 30 12.20 3.91 -6.01
N ILE A 31 11.29 3.45 -6.87
CA ILE A 31 10.01 2.85 -6.44
C ILE A 31 10.27 1.63 -5.55
N ALA A 32 11.21 0.75 -5.94
CA ALA A 32 11.59 -0.40 -5.14
C ALA A 32 12.17 0.00 -3.78
N ARG A 33 13.02 1.04 -3.72
CA ARG A 33 13.53 1.61 -2.45
C ARG A 33 12.40 2.18 -1.59
N ALA A 34 11.44 2.89 -2.18
CA ALA A 34 10.28 3.43 -1.45
C ALA A 34 9.39 2.32 -0.89
N GLN A 35 9.12 1.27 -1.68
CA GLN A 35 8.36 0.11 -1.23
C GLN A 35 9.06 -0.60 -0.06
N ARG A 36 10.38 -0.81 -0.13
CA ARG A 36 11.16 -1.34 1.00
C ARG A 36 11.11 -0.43 2.23
N ALA A 37 11.13 0.89 2.04
CA ALA A 37 10.98 1.84 3.13
C ALA A 37 9.62 1.70 3.82
N VAL A 38 8.52 1.54 3.07
CA VAL A 38 7.18 1.27 3.64
C VAL A 38 7.16 -0.04 4.43
N LYS A 39 7.72 -1.14 3.87
CA LYS A 39 7.78 -2.43 4.57
C LYS A 39 8.52 -2.34 5.91
N ARG A 40 9.53 -1.46 6.01
CA ARG A 40 10.31 -1.21 7.24
C ARG A 40 9.71 -0.11 8.14
N GLY A 41 8.47 0.32 7.90
CA GLY A 41 7.81 1.39 8.67
C GLY A 41 8.36 2.81 8.44
N LYS A 42 9.26 3.01 7.46
CA LYS A 42 9.93 4.30 7.17
C LYS A 42 9.09 5.16 6.21
N TYR A 43 7.86 5.48 6.59
CA TYR A 43 6.86 6.13 5.71
C TYR A 43 7.27 7.53 5.22
N ARG A 44 7.83 8.38 6.10
CA ARG A 44 8.34 9.71 5.69
C ARG A 44 9.46 9.61 4.66
N ARG A 45 10.34 8.61 4.81
CA ARG A 45 11.41 8.34 3.83
C ARG A 45 10.84 7.84 2.50
N ALA A 46 9.82 6.97 2.53
CA ALA A 46 9.16 6.51 1.33
C ALA A 46 8.54 7.66 0.53
N LEU A 47 7.91 8.63 1.21
CA LEU A 47 7.38 9.84 0.54
C LEU A 47 8.49 10.69 -0.07
N ARG A 48 9.57 10.99 0.66
CA ARG A 48 10.72 11.75 0.12
C ARG A 48 11.35 11.10 -1.10
N LEU A 49 11.45 9.76 -1.12
CA LEU A 49 11.97 9.02 -2.28
C LEU A 49 11.08 9.16 -3.53
N LEU A 50 9.84 9.61 -3.37
CA LEU A 50 8.84 9.77 -4.42
C LEU A 50 8.40 11.24 -4.61
N GLU A 51 9.05 12.22 -3.97
CA GLU A 51 8.76 13.66 -4.13
C GLU A 51 9.38 14.26 -5.40
N ALA A 52 10.43 13.62 -5.95
CA ALA A 52 11.05 14.02 -7.21
C ALA A 52 10.22 13.52 -8.41
N ASP A 53 9.04 14.10 -8.62
CA ASP A 53 8.07 13.73 -9.67
C ASP A 53 8.42 14.27 -11.09
N HIS A 54 9.69 14.52 -11.41
CA HIS A 54 10.09 15.11 -12.72
C HIS A 54 10.54 14.11 -13.79
N TYR A 55 10.20 12.82 -13.66
CA TYR A 55 10.57 11.83 -14.68
C TYR A 55 9.34 11.44 -15.50
N MET A 56 9.54 11.15 -16.79
CA MET A 56 8.51 10.54 -17.65
C MET A 56 8.24 9.11 -17.17
N VAL A 57 7.41 8.98 -16.13
CA VAL A 57 7.06 7.70 -15.52
C VAL A 57 5.93 7.06 -16.32
N GLU A 58 6.12 5.81 -16.72
CA GLU A 58 5.08 5.00 -17.35
C GLU A 58 3.78 4.99 -16.53
N THR A 59 2.63 5.06 -17.19
CA THR A 59 1.30 5.09 -16.55
C THR A 59 1.08 3.96 -15.55
N ARG A 60 1.66 2.78 -15.80
CA ARG A 60 1.60 1.62 -14.89
C ARG A 60 2.31 1.89 -13.56
N LEU A 61 3.46 2.57 -13.60
CA LEU A 61 4.24 2.91 -12.42
C LEU A 61 3.57 4.02 -11.60
N LEU A 62 2.81 4.93 -12.22
CA LEU A 62 2.03 5.95 -11.52
C LEU A 62 1.02 5.33 -10.54
N GLY A 63 0.36 4.24 -10.93
CA GLY A 63 -0.53 3.49 -10.04
C GLY A 63 0.19 3.00 -8.78
N LYS A 64 1.38 2.41 -8.95
CA LYS A 64 2.20 1.90 -7.84
C LYS A 64 2.74 3.02 -6.94
N ILE A 65 3.22 4.12 -7.53
CA ILE A 65 3.66 5.32 -6.78
C ILE A 65 2.50 5.87 -5.96
N GLY A 66 1.32 6.03 -6.57
CA GLY A 66 0.12 6.48 -5.90
C GLY A 66 -0.24 5.61 -4.70
N TYR A 67 -0.19 4.28 -4.87
CA TYR A 67 -0.48 3.33 -3.79
C TYR A 67 0.52 3.46 -2.64
N ILE A 68 1.82 3.54 -2.94
CA ILE A 68 2.88 3.71 -1.93
C ILE A 68 2.69 5.05 -1.18
N LYS A 69 2.40 6.14 -1.90
CA LYS A 69 2.12 7.45 -1.30
C LYS A 69 0.88 7.38 -0.40
N ALA A 70 -0.20 6.73 -0.84
CA ALA A 70 -1.45 6.61 -0.08
C ALA A 70 -1.29 5.76 1.20
N VAL A 71 -0.64 4.60 1.12
CA VAL A 71 -0.35 3.77 2.31
C VAL A 71 0.56 4.53 3.28
N SER A 72 1.59 5.22 2.79
CA SER A 72 2.48 6.01 3.63
C SER A 72 1.72 7.13 4.36
N ARG A 73 0.82 7.83 3.65
CA ARG A 73 -0.05 8.88 4.24
C ARG A 73 -1.01 8.30 5.28
N LEU A 74 -1.64 7.17 4.99
CA LEU A 74 -2.50 6.45 5.93
C LEU A 74 -1.77 6.14 7.24
N ARG A 75 -0.56 5.58 7.14
CA ARG A 75 0.27 5.21 8.30
C ARG A 75 0.77 6.43 9.09
N LEU A 76 0.88 7.58 8.45
CA LEU A 76 1.19 8.87 9.07
C LEU A 76 -0.06 9.62 9.58
N GLY A 77 -1.23 8.98 9.59
CA GLY A 77 -2.47 9.58 10.11
C GLY A 77 -3.21 10.50 9.14
N LYS A 78 -2.73 10.68 7.90
CA LYS A 78 -3.38 11.50 6.86
C LYS A 78 -4.52 10.72 6.18
N THR A 79 -5.49 10.26 6.96
CA THR A 79 -6.56 9.32 6.56
C THR A 79 -7.40 9.82 5.38
N ARG A 80 -7.86 11.08 5.40
CA ARG A 80 -8.68 11.68 4.33
C ARG A 80 -8.00 11.61 2.94
N SER A 81 -6.70 11.87 2.90
CA SER A 81 -5.93 11.84 1.65
C SER A 81 -5.76 10.42 1.10
N ALA A 82 -5.60 9.44 1.99
CA ALA A 82 -5.48 8.04 1.62
C ALA A 82 -6.83 7.46 1.17
N GLU A 83 -7.90 7.75 1.90
CA GLU A 83 -9.27 7.36 1.55
C GLU A 83 -9.66 7.85 0.15
N ARG A 84 -9.43 9.14 -0.15
CA ARG A 84 -9.72 9.71 -1.48
C ARG A 84 -9.01 8.95 -2.60
N TYR A 85 -7.76 8.55 -2.37
CA TYR A 85 -7.01 7.75 -3.34
C TYR A 85 -7.63 6.35 -3.51
N PHE A 86 -7.91 5.64 -2.42
CA PHE A 86 -8.48 4.29 -2.50
C PHE A 86 -9.87 4.27 -3.11
N ARG A 87 -10.78 5.18 -2.74
CA ARG A 87 -12.10 5.32 -3.38
C ARG A 87 -11.98 5.58 -4.88
N ARG A 88 -11.04 6.44 -5.31
CA ARG A 88 -10.79 6.69 -6.75
C ARG A 88 -10.34 5.43 -7.47
N ARG A 89 -9.44 4.63 -6.87
CA ARG A 89 -8.95 3.39 -7.49
C ARG A 89 -10.03 2.31 -7.56
N LEU A 90 -10.86 2.20 -6.51
CA LEU A 90 -11.99 1.27 -6.48
C LEU A 90 -13.05 1.56 -7.56
N LYS A 91 -13.16 2.81 -8.07
CA LYS A 91 -14.03 3.07 -9.23
C LYS A 91 -13.63 2.26 -10.48
N ALA A 92 -12.34 1.98 -10.64
CA ALA A 92 -11.81 1.22 -11.77
C ALA A 92 -11.70 -0.29 -11.48
N ASP A 93 -11.68 -0.68 -10.20
CA ASP A 93 -11.47 -2.06 -9.76
C ASP A 93 -12.20 -2.26 -8.42
N LYS A 94 -13.51 -2.45 -8.49
CA LYS A 94 -14.45 -2.33 -7.35
C LYS A 94 -14.26 -3.40 -6.29
N ASP A 95 -13.88 -4.60 -6.71
CA ASP A 95 -13.83 -5.78 -5.86
C ASP A 95 -12.42 -6.12 -5.39
N ASN A 96 -11.44 -5.25 -5.66
CA ASN A 96 -10.05 -5.47 -5.28
C ASN A 96 -9.88 -5.56 -3.76
N PRO A 97 -9.55 -6.74 -3.20
CA PRO A 97 -9.49 -6.90 -1.74
C PRO A 97 -8.42 -6.04 -1.08
N LEU A 98 -7.30 -5.79 -1.77
CA LEU A 98 -6.23 -4.93 -1.28
C LEU A 98 -6.69 -3.49 -1.14
N LEU A 99 -7.40 -2.96 -2.14
CA LEU A 99 -7.90 -1.59 -2.10
C LEU A 99 -9.04 -1.42 -1.08
N LEU A 100 -9.96 -2.39 -1.01
CA LEU A 100 -11.03 -2.41 -0.02
C LEU A 100 -10.47 -2.45 1.41
N THR A 101 -9.49 -3.31 1.67
CA THR A 101 -8.80 -3.38 2.98
C THR A 101 -8.20 -2.03 3.35
N ARG A 102 -7.45 -1.40 2.44
CA ARG A 102 -6.82 -0.11 2.73
C ARG A 102 -7.82 1.03 2.91
N LEU A 103 -8.93 1.01 2.16
CA LEU A 103 -10.03 1.95 2.36
C LEU A 103 -10.61 1.79 3.76
N ALA A 104 -10.96 0.57 4.15
CA ALA A 104 -11.54 0.29 5.46
C ALA A 104 -10.59 0.67 6.60
N GLU A 105 -9.29 0.41 6.48
CA GLU A 105 -8.30 0.89 7.45
C GLU A 105 -8.28 2.42 7.61
N ALA A 106 -8.47 3.17 6.51
CA ALA A 106 -8.56 4.62 6.55
C ALA A 106 -9.85 5.09 7.24
N LEU A 107 -10.98 4.46 6.93
CA LEU A 107 -12.29 4.75 7.50
C LEU A 107 -12.39 4.39 8.99
N ALA A 108 -11.78 3.27 9.41
CA ALA A 108 -11.78 2.82 10.81
C ALA A 108 -11.14 3.82 11.79
N LYS A 109 -10.27 4.70 11.28
CA LYS A 109 -9.58 5.76 12.03
C LYS A 109 -10.37 7.08 12.08
N ARG A 110 -11.52 7.16 11.41
CA ARG A 110 -12.38 8.35 11.35
C ARG A 110 -13.51 8.27 12.38
N ARG A 111 -14.45 9.23 12.31
CA ARG A 111 -15.58 9.41 13.24
C ARG A 111 -16.90 9.38 12.47
N GLY A 112 -18.03 9.38 13.19
CA GLY A 112 -19.36 9.27 12.59
C GLY A 112 -19.59 7.86 12.06
N ASP A 113 -20.18 7.75 10.87
CA ASP A 113 -20.53 6.46 10.27
C ASP A 113 -19.37 5.76 9.56
N ASP A 114 -18.24 6.44 9.35
CA ASP A 114 -17.06 5.88 8.67
C ASP A 114 -16.58 4.53 9.29
N PRO A 115 -16.51 4.36 10.63
CA PRO A 115 -16.14 3.08 11.23
C PRO A 115 -17.16 1.96 10.98
N ILE A 116 -18.44 2.27 10.77
CA ILE A 116 -19.48 1.28 10.45
C ILE A 116 -19.27 0.77 9.02
N GLU A 117 -19.00 1.67 8.06
CA GLU A 117 -18.63 1.28 6.69
C GLU A 117 -17.35 0.42 6.69
N ALA A 118 -16.32 0.84 7.46
CA ALA A 118 -15.08 0.09 7.60
C ALA A 118 -15.31 -1.34 8.12
N TRP A 119 -16.19 -1.49 9.12
CA TRP A 119 -16.51 -2.79 9.71
C TRP A 119 -17.21 -3.68 8.69
N LYS A 120 -18.22 -3.17 7.96
CA LYS A 120 -18.90 -3.92 6.89
C LYS A 120 -17.93 -4.44 5.83
N ILE A 121 -17.00 -3.59 5.39
CA ILE A 121 -15.99 -3.99 4.39
C ILE A 121 -15.08 -5.09 4.94
N LEU A 122 -14.47 -4.88 6.11
CA LEU A 122 -13.49 -5.83 6.66
C LEU A 122 -14.14 -7.15 7.11
N ASP A 123 -15.34 -7.13 7.67
CA ASP A 123 -16.08 -8.34 8.03
C ASP A 123 -16.44 -9.17 6.78
N GLY A 124 -16.88 -8.50 5.71
CA GLY A 124 -17.14 -9.16 4.42
C GLY A 124 -15.90 -9.77 3.78
N LEU A 125 -14.74 -9.10 3.90
CA LEU A 125 -13.46 -9.64 3.43
C LEU A 125 -12.97 -10.80 4.31
N GLU A 126 -13.11 -10.70 5.63
CA GLU A 126 -12.71 -11.77 6.56
C GLU A 126 -13.48 -13.06 6.28
N LYS A 127 -14.81 -12.98 6.10
CA LYS A 127 -15.66 -14.14 5.80
C LYS A 127 -15.28 -14.87 4.50
N LYS A 128 -14.60 -14.17 3.59
CA LYS A 128 -14.11 -14.71 2.31
C LYS A 128 -12.62 -15.05 2.35
N ASP A 129 -11.95 -14.88 3.50
CA ASP A 129 -10.50 -15.00 3.66
C ASP A 129 -9.69 -14.11 2.69
N LEU A 130 -10.19 -12.89 2.44
CA LEU A 130 -9.63 -11.95 1.47
C LEU A 130 -8.90 -10.75 2.10
N ILE A 131 -8.69 -10.75 3.42
CA ILE A 131 -7.86 -9.71 4.06
C ILE A 131 -6.38 -10.03 3.79
N PRO A 132 -5.65 -9.18 3.04
CA PRO A 132 -4.35 -9.55 2.49
C PRO A 132 -3.19 -9.43 3.48
N ASP A 133 -3.37 -8.76 4.62
CA ASP A 133 -2.31 -8.60 5.60
C ASP A 133 -2.78 -8.30 7.03
N ALA A 134 -1.82 -8.37 7.96
CA ALA A 134 -2.00 -8.11 9.37
C ALA A 134 -2.55 -6.72 9.70
N HIS A 135 -2.34 -5.69 8.87
CA HIS A 135 -2.89 -4.38 9.16
C HIS A 135 -4.41 -4.34 8.99
N GLY A 136 -4.96 -5.06 8.01
CA GLY A 136 -6.40 -5.23 7.85
C GLY A 136 -7.03 -5.90 9.07
N TYR A 137 -6.43 -7.00 9.53
CA TYR A 137 -6.88 -7.70 10.74
C TYR A 137 -6.74 -6.87 12.01
N ALA A 138 -5.65 -6.11 12.15
CA ALA A 138 -5.49 -5.18 13.27
C ALA A 138 -6.61 -4.13 13.31
N ALA A 139 -6.99 -3.58 12.15
CA ALA A 139 -8.11 -2.64 12.06
C ALA A 139 -9.45 -3.31 12.39
N LEU A 140 -9.70 -4.51 11.88
CA LEU A 140 -10.92 -5.26 12.16
C LEU A 140 -11.06 -5.57 13.65
N ALA A 141 -9.99 -6.04 14.29
CA ALA A 141 -9.96 -6.26 15.73
C ALA A 141 -10.37 -4.98 16.49
N LEU A 142 -9.75 -3.84 16.19
CA LEU A 142 -10.11 -2.59 16.87
C LEU A 142 -11.57 -2.17 16.66
N LEU A 143 -12.14 -2.41 15.48
CA LEU A 143 -13.56 -2.15 15.21
C LEU A 143 -14.47 -3.09 16.01
N ARG A 144 -14.17 -4.39 16.05
CA ARG A 144 -14.92 -5.37 16.83
C ARG A 144 -14.87 -5.11 18.33
N LYS A 145 -13.71 -4.69 18.84
CA LYS A 145 -13.59 -4.22 20.23
C LYS A 145 -14.54 -3.06 20.54
N ARG A 146 -14.65 -2.08 19.63
CA ARG A 146 -15.57 -0.95 19.82
C ARG A 146 -17.04 -1.36 19.76
N ALA A 147 -17.34 -2.43 19.02
CA ALA A 147 -18.67 -3.01 18.91
C ALA A 147 -18.98 -4.06 20.00
N SER A 148 -18.08 -4.26 20.97
CA SER A 148 -18.18 -5.32 21.99
C SER A 148 -18.32 -6.74 21.41
N ASP A 149 -17.86 -6.96 20.16
CA ASP A 149 -17.74 -8.30 19.54
C ASP A 149 -16.43 -8.94 19.99
N GLU A 150 -16.50 -9.50 21.19
CA GLU A 150 -15.36 -10.06 21.91
C GLU A 150 -14.76 -11.31 21.24
N ASP A 151 -15.60 -12.19 20.71
CA ASP A 151 -15.12 -13.38 20.00
C ASP A 151 -14.52 -13.03 18.64
N GLY A 152 -15.15 -12.11 17.90
CA GLY A 152 -14.59 -11.61 16.66
C GLY A 152 -13.30 -10.81 16.87
N TYR A 153 -13.16 -10.10 18.00
CA TYR A 153 -11.91 -9.46 18.39
C TYR A 153 -10.78 -10.49 18.49
N ASP A 154 -11.00 -11.57 19.25
CA ASP A 154 -9.98 -12.61 19.46
C ASP A 154 -9.60 -13.31 18.15
N ARG A 155 -10.58 -13.60 17.28
CA ARG A 155 -10.32 -14.17 15.95
C ARG A 155 -9.45 -13.23 15.10
N ALA A 156 -9.80 -11.95 15.04
CA ALA A 156 -9.05 -10.97 14.25
C ALA A 156 -7.63 -10.75 14.82
N VAL A 157 -7.46 -10.72 16.14
CA VAL A 157 -6.12 -10.65 16.78
C VAL A 157 -5.28 -11.88 16.46
N THR A 158 -5.88 -13.07 16.52
CA THR A 158 -5.20 -14.33 16.19
C THR A 158 -4.74 -14.33 14.73
N ALA A 159 -5.62 -13.96 13.80
CA ALA A 159 -5.28 -13.85 12.38
C ALA A 159 -4.19 -12.80 12.10
N CYS A 160 -4.25 -11.64 12.76
CA CYS A 160 -3.20 -10.61 12.68
C CYS A 160 -1.84 -11.19 13.07
N ARG A 161 -1.78 -11.88 14.22
CA ARG A 161 -0.54 -12.45 14.76
C ARG A 161 -0.01 -13.60 13.92
N ARG A 162 -0.88 -14.43 13.35
CA ARG A 162 -0.47 -15.46 12.39
C ARG A 162 0.27 -14.86 11.19
N MET A 163 -0.16 -13.69 10.72
CA MET A 163 0.47 -12.98 9.60
C MET A 163 1.70 -12.16 10.02
N ALA A 164 1.76 -11.69 11.27
CA ALA A 164 2.85 -10.86 11.77
C ALA A 164 3.14 -11.12 13.27
N PRO A 165 3.77 -12.26 13.62
CA PRO A 165 3.85 -12.75 15.00
C PRO A 165 4.49 -11.78 16.00
N GLU A 166 5.54 -11.08 15.58
CA GLU A 166 6.32 -10.17 16.42
C GLU A 166 5.92 -8.69 16.23
N SER A 167 4.87 -8.44 15.46
CA SER A 167 4.56 -7.08 15.04
C SER A 167 3.76 -6.32 16.08
N LYS A 168 4.28 -5.16 16.47
CA LYS A 168 3.60 -4.19 17.35
C LYS A 168 2.30 -3.63 16.75
N ILE A 169 1.97 -3.97 15.51
CA ILE A 169 0.72 -3.53 14.87
C ILE A 169 -0.49 -4.34 15.34
N CYS A 170 -0.29 -5.58 15.80
CA CYS A 170 -1.38 -6.43 16.25
C CYS A 170 -1.82 -6.05 17.66
N PRO A 171 -3.13 -5.89 17.92
CA PRO A 171 -3.62 -5.64 19.27
C PRO A 171 -3.24 -6.76 20.25
N LYS A 172 -3.25 -6.44 21.55
CA LYS A 172 -3.04 -7.44 22.61
C LYS A 172 -4.28 -8.33 22.73
N PRO A 173 -4.12 -9.65 22.91
CA PRO A 173 -5.23 -10.56 23.19
C PRO A 173 -5.78 -10.23 24.57
N ARG A 174 -7.02 -10.64 24.85
CA ARG A 174 -7.72 -10.28 26.09
C ARG A 174 -7.27 -11.07 27.33
N GLY A 175 -6.14 -11.76 27.26
CA GLY A 175 -5.71 -12.71 28.29
C GLY A 175 -6.50 -14.02 28.20
N PRO A 176 -6.13 -15.04 29.00
CA PRO A 176 -6.89 -16.28 29.06
C PRO A 176 -8.32 -15.98 29.53
N LYS A 177 -9.31 -16.54 28.81
CA LYS A 177 -10.68 -16.59 29.32
C LYS A 177 -10.63 -17.48 30.57
N HIS A 178 -10.75 -16.90 31.76
CA HIS A 178 -10.98 -17.68 32.96
C HIS A 178 -12.35 -18.32 32.81
N PHE A 179 -12.38 -19.54 32.26
CA PHE A 179 -13.55 -20.38 32.33
C PHE A 179 -13.76 -20.68 33.81
N ALA A 180 -14.73 -20.02 34.43
CA ALA A 180 -15.25 -20.44 35.71
C ALA A 180 -15.69 -21.91 35.52
N ARG A 181 -14.96 -22.83 36.15
CA ARG A 181 -15.39 -24.22 36.27
C ARG A 181 -16.75 -24.17 36.98
N ARG A 182 -17.81 -24.46 36.24
CA ARG A 182 -19.13 -24.76 36.81
C ARG A 182 -19.13 -26.20 37.29
#